data_AF-A0A2W4JD67-F1
#
_entry.id   AF-A0A2W4JD67-F1
#
_cell.length_a   1.000
_cell.length_b   1.000
_cell.length_c   1.000
_cell.angle_alpha   90.00
_cell.angle_beta   90.00
_cell.angle_gamma   90.00
#
_symmetry.space_group_name_H-M   'P 1'
#
loop_
_entity.id
_entity.type
_entity.pdbx_description
1 polymer ?
#
loop_
_entity_poly.entity_id
_entity_poly.type
_entity_poly.pdbx_seq_one_letter_code
_entity_poly.pdbx_strand_id
1 'polypeptide(L)' 'MARLVERGEVTAVVHNPQTETEVTQQLVATAERSGTPVVEISETLPEGESDYLRWLAAEIEELKTAVARP' A
#
# COMPACT_ATOMS: atom_id res chain seq x y z
N MET A 1 -6.00 14.21 -1.28
CA MET A 1 -5.61 12.85 -0.83
C MET A 1 -5.64 12.73 0.68
N ALA A 2 -4.74 13.36 1.44
CA ALA A 2 -4.70 13.23 2.92
C ALA A 2 -6.05 13.44 3.61
N ARG A 3 -6.83 14.47 3.25
CA ARG A 3 -8.17 14.70 3.81
C ARG A 3 -9.18 13.58 3.57
N LEU A 4 -9.08 12.84 2.46
CA LEU A 4 -9.98 11.70 2.18
C LEU A 4 -9.61 10.53 3.09
N VAL A 5 -8.32 10.32 3.31
CA VAL A 5 -7.79 9.31 4.23
C VAL A 5 -8.19 9.63 5.68
N GLU A 6 -8.01 10.88 6.11
CA GLU A 6 -8.41 11.35 7.46
C GLU A 6 -9.91 11.18 7.74
N ARG A 7 -10.74 11.29 6.70
CA ARG A 7 -12.20 11.14 6.80
C ARG A 7 -12.68 9.70 6.70
N GLY A 8 -11.78 8.73 6.49
CA GLY A 8 -12.13 7.34 6.28
C GLY A 8 -12.83 7.07 4.93
N GLU A 9 -12.66 7.96 3.95
CA GLU A 9 -13.24 7.83 2.61
C GLU A 9 -12.37 6.97 1.66
N VAL A 10 -11.25 6.44 2.17
CA VAL A 10 -10.29 5.62 1.43
C VAL A 10 -10.24 4.22 2.05
N THR A 11 -10.50 3.18 1.25
CA THR A 11 -10.51 1.79 1.70
C THR A 11 -9.09 1.24 1.93
N ALA A 12 -8.12 1.67 1.13
CA ALA A 12 -6.71 1.31 1.27
C ALA A 12 -5.81 2.35 0.58
N VAL A 13 -4.58 2.50 1.06
CA VAL A 13 -3.50 3.23 0.38
C VAL A 13 -2.51 2.22 -0.17
N VAL A 14 -2.22 2.30 -1.46
CA VAL A 14 -1.17 1.50 -2.10
C VAL A 14 0.08 2.36 -2.22
N HIS A 15 1.21 1.87 -1.72
CA HIS A 15 2.49 2.57 -1.71
C HIS A 15 3.56 1.76 -2.44
N ASN A 16 4.29 2.41 -3.35
CA ASN A 16 5.49 1.83 -3.93
C ASN A 16 6.72 2.32 -3.15
N PRO A 17 7.36 1.46 -2.34
CA PRO A 17 8.52 1.87 -1.55
C PRO A 17 9.75 2.21 -2.41
N GLN A 18 9.76 1.84 -3.70
CA GLN A 18 10.89 2.07 -4.61
C GLN A 18 10.93 3.52 -5.15
N THR A 19 9.80 4.24 -5.11
CA THR A 19 9.66 5.60 -5.64
C THR A 19 9.17 6.58 -4.58
N GLU A 20 9.68 6.43 -3.36
CA GLU A 20 9.22 7.20 -2.21
C GLU A 20 9.71 8.67 -2.25
N THR A 21 8.82 9.56 -1.81
CA THR A 21 9.08 10.98 -1.58
C THR A 21 8.56 11.40 -0.20
N GLU A 22 8.94 12.58 0.28
CA GLU A 22 8.40 13.12 1.54
C GLU A 22 6.87 13.23 1.53
N VAL A 23 6.28 13.55 0.38
CA VAL A 23 4.82 13.65 0.24
C VAL A 23 4.14 12.29 0.37
N THR A 24 4.73 11.23 -0.20
CA THR A 24 4.16 9.87 -0.09
C THR A 24 4.31 9.32 1.33
N GLN A 25 5.46 9.59 1.99
CA GLN A 25 5.66 9.23 3.41
C GLN A 25 4.61 9.90 4.31
N GLN A 26 4.32 11.18 4.11
CA GLN A 26 3.30 11.89 4.88
C GLN A 26 1.89 11.30 4.67
N LEU A 27 1.58 10.85 3.45
CA LEU A 27 0.31 10.18 3.15
C LEU A 27 0.21 8.81 3.83
N VAL A 28 1.26 8.00 3.77
CA VAL A 28 1.36 6.70 4.48
C VAL A 28 1.16 6.91 5.98
N ALA A 29 1.90 7.83 6.59
CA ALA A 29 1.76 8.13 8.02
C ALA A 29 0.34 8.63 8.38
N THR A 30 -0.34 9.30 7.45
CA THR A 30 -1.74 9.72 7.65
C THR A 30 -2.70 8.54 7.59
N ALA A 31 -2.48 7.60 6.67
CA ALA A 31 -3.26 6.38 6.55
C ALA A 31 -3.16 5.51 7.80
N GLU A 32 -1.93 5.27 8.28
CA GLU A 32 -1.67 4.52 9.51
C GLU A 32 -2.37 5.16 10.72
N ARG A 33 -2.25 6.48 10.90
CA ARG A 33 -2.93 7.21 11.98
C ARG A 33 -4.46 7.12 11.89
N SER A 34 -5.00 7.05 10.68
CA SER A 34 -6.44 7.00 10.43
C SER A 34 -6.99 5.56 10.42
N GLY A 35 -6.13 4.55 10.63
CA GLY A 35 -6.50 3.14 10.55
C GLY A 35 -6.80 2.63 9.14
N THR A 36 -6.49 3.43 8.11
CA THR A 36 -6.59 3.02 6.71
C THR A 36 -5.46 2.03 6.40
N PRO A 37 -5.76 0.83 5.88
CA PRO A 37 -4.74 -0.13 5.46
C PRO A 37 -3.75 0.50 4.47
N VAL A 38 -2.46 0.25 4.68
CA VAL A 38 -1.40 0.53 3.71
C VAL A 38 -0.92 -0.80 3.14
N VAL A 39 -0.86 -0.89 1.81
CA VAL A 39 -0.36 -2.06 1.08
C VAL A 39 0.88 -1.62 0.31
N GLU A 40 1.99 -2.30 0.53
CA GLU A 40 3.21 -2.07 -0.22
C GLU A 40 3.19 -2.92 -1.50
N ILE A 41 3.32 -2.28 -2.66
CA ILE A 41 3.39 -2.94 -3.96
C ILE A 41 4.56 -2.35 -4.72
N SER A 42 5.50 -3.18 -5.15
CA SER A 42 6.66 -2.73 -5.92
C SER A 42 6.41 -2.82 -7.43
N GLU A 43 7.08 -1.99 -8.22
CA GLU A 43 6.99 -2.03 -9.69
C GLU A 43 7.98 -3.02 -10.29
N THR A 44 9.12 -3.21 -9.62
CA THR A 44 10.11 -4.22 -9.98
C THR A 44 10.22 -5.27 -8.89
N LEU A 45 10.72 -6.44 -9.28
CA LEU A 45 10.97 -7.54 -8.36
C LEU A 45 11.86 -7.07 -7.18
N PRO A 46 11.46 -7.29 -5.92
CA PRO A 46 12.26 -6.94 -4.76
C PRO A 46 13.61 -7.67 -4.74
N GLU A 47 14.60 -7.07 -4.07
CA GLU A 47 15.89 -7.72 -3.88
C GLU A 47 15.73 -9.03 -3.09
N GLY A 48 16.41 -10.08 -3.55
CA GLY A 48 16.33 -11.41 -2.92
C GLY A 48 15.13 -12.25 -3.37
N GLU A 49 14.20 -11.70 -4.15
CA GLU A 49 13.12 -12.43 -4.76
C GLU A 49 13.53 -12.94 -6.16
N SER A 50 13.07 -14.15 -6.50
CA SER A 50 13.38 -14.80 -7.78
C SER A 50 12.17 -15.44 -8.45
N ASP A 51 11.05 -15.53 -7.74
CA ASP A 51 9.80 -16.09 -8.24
C ASP A 51 8.80 -14.97 -8.49
N TYR A 52 8.78 -14.50 -9.75
CA TYR A 52 7.91 -13.41 -10.21
C TYR A 52 6.42 -13.69 -9.96
N LEU A 53 5.96 -14.92 -10.23
CA LEU A 53 4.53 -15.24 -10.10
C LEU A 53 4.12 -15.36 -8.64
N ARG A 54 4.98 -15.94 -7.79
CA ARG A 54 4.73 -15.98 -6.35
C ARG A 54 4.71 -14.58 -5.74
N TRP A 55 5.62 -13.71 -6.15
CA TRP A 55 5.66 -12.31 -5.70
C TRP A 55 4.38 -11.55 -6.08
N LEU A 56 3.99 -11.56 -7.36
CA LEU A 56 2.76 -10.91 -7.80
C LEU A 56 1.51 -11.48 -7.11
N ALA A 57 1.47 -12.80 -6.90
CA ALA A 57 0.37 -13.42 -6.19
C ALA A 57 0.27 -12.92 -4.74
N ALA A 58 1.40 -12.72 -4.05
CA ALA A 58 1.42 -12.17 -2.70
C ALA A 58 0.88 -10.73 -2.65
N GLU A 59 1.34 -9.85 -3.55
CA GLU A 59 0.87 -8.46 -3.61
C GLU A 59 -0.64 -8.38 -3.90
N ILE A 60 -1.16 -9.26 -4.78
CA ILE A 60 -2.59 -9.37 -5.08
C ILE A 60 -3.37 -9.80 -3.83
N GLU A 61 -2.89 -10.78 -3.07
CA GLU A 61 -3.56 -11.24 -1.86
C GLU A 61 -3.56 -10.18 -0.74
N GLU A 62 -2.47 -9.43 -0.59
CA GLU A 62 -2.41 -8.30 0.35
C GLU A 62 -3.42 -7.21 -0.02
N LEU A 63 -3.47 -6.83 -1.30
CA LEU A 63 -4.43 -5.85 -1.79
C LEU A 63 -5.87 -6.32 -1.60
N LYS A 64 -6.19 -7.57 -1.95
CA LYS A 64 -7.50 -8.18 -1.73
C LYS A 64 -7.91 -8.12 -0.25
N THR A 65 -6.98 -8.44 0.65
CA THR A 65 -7.22 -8.41 2.09
C THR A 65 -7.52 -6.99 2.58
N ALA A 66 -6.77 -6.00 2.09
CA ALA A 66 -6.96 -4.60 2.46
C ALA A 66 -8.33 -4.06 2.01
N VAL A 67 -8.74 -4.32 0.76
CA VAL A 67 -10.00 -3.79 0.20
C VAL A 67 -11.26 -4.56 0.61
N ALA A 68 -11.10 -5.76 1.18
CA ALA A 68 -12.23 -6.55 1.68
C ALA A 68 -12.69 -6.13 3.10
N ARG A 69 -12.00 -5.18 3.74
CA ARG A 69 -12.46 -4.63 5.03
C ARG A 69 -13.77 -3.84 4.83
N PRO A 70 -14.79 -4.07 5.67
CA PRO A 70 -16.08 -3.39 5.60
C PRO A 70 -15.99 -1.91 5.97
#